data_AF-A0A1J5TN28-F1
#
_entry.id   AF-A0A1J5TN28-F1
#
_cell.length_a   1.000
_cell.length_b   1.000
_cell.length_c   1.000
_cell.angle_alpha   90.00
_cell.angle_beta   90.00
_cell.angle_gamma   90.00
#
_symmetry.space_group_name_H-M   'P 1'
#
loop_
_entity.id
_entity.type
_entity.pdbx_description
1 polymer ?
#
loop_
_entity_poly.entity_id
_entity_poly.type
_entity_poly.pdbx_seq_one_letter_code
_entity_poly.pdbx_strand_id
1 'polypeptide(L)'
;MAYSEFHADWTWKLKSSPDALWPLVADTERFNRDCGFPSVEILTGDAVRGVQPSGTRRLRARHLGLVIEWDERPFDWVVPRSFGVIRRFTRGPFTVIRARCDLTPSGDGGTELRYQTWFIPAGPLGWLALRVGAHHLQFRLPFDRVFRRYDQLAGRAVRKSDIVGPVTLAGGARDRVQSIDTWLRRAGQPPELVGRLLSRVLEADDLALVRMRPYAVADEWGADRRRVLTLFLNATRAGLLDFSWDILCPMCRGAKSTNASLSSLPATVHCDACQIDYTSNFDQSVELTFSPNPAVRAVARQEYCIGGPRLTPHIVAQQALQPGELGRLAPALEPGRYRVRVLRTAGRQQTFRVEPAAKAGVLALDLDALATGEPAVAPGAGLEIANRGAEPRVAVVERLEGADQSTTAAEVTSLQLFRDLFTSEVLRPGEQISVGSVTIVFTDLKGSTQMYREIGDAPAFSRVLTHFDVLRTEVAAAGGAIVKTMGDAIMAVFTRPAPALRAILAAQRRLALAASAAPWEPPPGVAGLTEPLRLKAGVHHGPCIAINQNDRLDYFGTTANLAARLCELSTGADLVVSDSVRADPEVDALLADEESRVGCEIEDSTLKGFADQTFTVCRLRRT
;
A
#
# COMPACT_ATOMS: atom_id res chain seq x y z
N MET A 1 -42.02 -11.44 -27.71
CA MET A 1 -42.14 -9.97 -27.79
C MET A 1 -40.84 -9.37 -27.29
N ALA A 2 -40.13 -8.59 -28.12
CA ALA A 2 -38.99 -7.82 -27.64
C ALA A 2 -39.53 -6.56 -26.94
N TYR A 3 -39.23 -6.38 -25.65
CA TYR A 3 -39.58 -5.17 -24.94
C TYR A 3 -38.66 -4.02 -25.40
N SER A 4 -39.22 -2.83 -25.62
CA SER A 4 -38.44 -1.64 -26.00
C SER A 4 -37.51 -1.21 -24.87
N GLU A 5 -36.35 -0.66 -25.24
CA GLU A 5 -35.44 0.00 -24.29
C GLU A 5 -36.15 1.20 -23.63
N PHE A 6 -35.96 1.34 -22.33
CA PHE A 6 -36.41 2.49 -21.55
C PHE A 6 -35.20 3.32 -21.13
N HIS A 7 -35.25 4.63 -21.39
CA HIS A 7 -34.17 5.56 -21.07
C HIS A 7 -34.64 6.60 -20.03
N ALA A 8 -33.92 6.70 -18.92
CA ALA A 8 -34.09 7.77 -17.93
C ALA A 8 -32.83 8.64 -17.89
N ASP A 9 -33.04 9.95 -17.91
CA ASP A 9 -32.00 10.98 -17.96
C ASP A 9 -32.29 12.02 -16.89
N TRP A 10 -31.37 12.18 -15.95
CA TRP A 10 -31.53 13.07 -14.81
C TRP A 10 -30.35 14.01 -14.68
N THR A 11 -30.64 15.27 -14.39
CA THR A 11 -29.64 16.32 -14.22
C THR A 11 -29.77 16.97 -12.86
N TRP A 12 -28.63 17.21 -12.21
CA TRP A 12 -28.52 17.97 -10.97
C TRP A 12 -27.53 19.11 -11.15
N LYS A 13 -27.90 20.29 -10.66
CA LYS A 13 -26.99 21.43 -10.54
C LYS A 13 -26.43 21.45 -9.12
N LEU A 14 -25.12 21.26 -9.01
CA LEU A 14 -24.38 21.15 -7.76
C LEU A 14 -23.40 22.33 -7.65
N LYS A 15 -23.14 22.80 -6.43
CA LYS A 15 -22.33 24.00 -6.19
C LYS A 15 -20.82 23.75 -6.26
N SER A 16 -20.41 22.52 -6.01
CA SER A 16 -19.00 22.13 -5.96
C SER A 16 -18.45 21.82 -7.35
N SER A 17 -17.15 22.02 -7.56
CA SER A 17 -16.48 21.71 -8.82
C SER A 17 -16.41 20.20 -9.10
N PRO A 18 -16.18 19.78 -10.35
CA PRO A 18 -16.06 18.36 -10.69
C PRO A 18 -14.92 17.67 -9.91
N ASP A 19 -13.79 18.34 -9.72
CA ASP A 19 -12.65 17.82 -8.95
C ASP A 19 -12.98 17.58 -7.48
N ALA A 20 -13.77 18.48 -6.87
CA ALA A 20 -14.19 18.33 -5.47
C ALA A 20 -15.25 17.24 -5.30
N LEU A 21 -16.14 17.06 -6.29
CA LEU A 21 -17.20 16.05 -6.26
C LEU A 21 -16.72 14.65 -6.62
N TRP A 22 -15.77 14.54 -7.55
CA TRP A 22 -15.33 13.26 -8.11
C TRP A 22 -14.92 12.22 -7.06
N PRO A 23 -14.16 12.56 -5.99
CA PRO A 23 -13.79 11.60 -4.96
C PRO A 23 -14.97 10.95 -4.22
N LEU A 24 -16.13 11.60 -4.22
CA LEU A 24 -17.39 11.16 -3.59
C LEU A 24 -18.31 10.49 -4.61
N VAL A 25 -18.55 11.14 -5.75
CA VAL A 25 -19.48 10.67 -6.80
C VAL A 25 -18.96 9.42 -7.51
N ALA A 26 -17.66 9.33 -7.75
CA ALA A 26 -17.04 8.15 -8.36
C ALA A 26 -16.74 7.02 -7.35
N ASP A 27 -17.03 7.23 -6.06
CA ASP A 27 -17.00 6.18 -5.04
C ASP A 27 -18.29 5.34 -5.14
N THR A 28 -18.37 4.54 -6.21
CA THR A 28 -19.57 3.76 -6.53
C THR A 28 -19.92 2.73 -5.45
N GLU A 29 -18.94 2.29 -4.67
CA GLU A 29 -19.14 1.43 -3.49
C GLU A 29 -20.01 2.16 -2.45
N ARG A 30 -19.54 3.33 -2.01
CA ARG A 30 -20.26 4.15 -1.05
C ARG A 30 -21.58 4.67 -1.61
N PHE A 31 -21.58 5.13 -2.86
CA PHE A 31 -22.78 5.61 -3.52
C PHE A 31 -23.87 4.55 -3.54
N ASN A 32 -23.53 3.30 -3.88
CA ASN A 32 -24.51 2.21 -3.91
C ASN A 32 -25.08 1.93 -2.51
N ARG A 33 -24.22 1.87 -1.48
CA ARG A 33 -24.66 1.72 -0.09
C ARG A 33 -25.56 2.86 0.36
N ASP A 34 -25.14 4.11 0.14
CA ASP A 34 -25.85 5.31 0.58
C ASP A 34 -27.19 5.47 -0.15
N CYS A 35 -27.33 4.92 -1.36
CA CYS A 35 -28.59 4.83 -2.10
C CYS A 35 -29.49 3.68 -1.61
N GLY A 36 -29.00 2.78 -0.76
CA GLY A 36 -29.74 1.62 -0.25
C GLY A 36 -29.77 0.41 -1.20
N PHE A 37 -28.82 0.32 -2.13
CA PHE A 37 -28.67 -0.88 -2.97
C PHE A 37 -28.12 -2.06 -2.15
N PRO A 38 -28.45 -3.30 -2.54
CA PRO A 38 -27.97 -4.48 -1.84
C PRO A 38 -26.46 -4.66 -2.05
N SER A 39 -25.81 -5.31 -1.09
CA SER A 39 -24.45 -5.81 -1.27
C SER A 39 -24.41 -6.88 -2.38
N VAL A 40 -23.23 -7.05 -2.96
CA VAL A 40 -22.95 -7.95 -4.07
C VAL A 40 -21.96 -9.04 -3.67
N GLU A 41 -22.11 -10.21 -4.28
CA GLU A 41 -21.21 -11.34 -4.15
C GLU A 41 -20.57 -11.62 -5.52
N ILE A 42 -19.25 -11.78 -5.56
CA ILE A 42 -18.53 -12.21 -6.77
C ILE A 42 -18.69 -13.73 -6.91
N LEU A 43 -19.17 -14.20 -8.06
CA LEU A 43 -19.24 -15.63 -8.37
C LEU A 43 -17.97 -16.04 -9.13
N THR A 44 -17.26 -17.06 -8.64
CA THR A 44 -16.02 -17.60 -9.22
C THR A 44 -16.13 -19.12 -9.43
N GLY A 45 -15.20 -19.72 -10.19
CA GLY A 45 -15.12 -21.17 -10.41
C GLY A 45 -16.33 -21.78 -11.14
N ASP A 46 -16.73 -22.99 -10.75
CA ASP A 46 -17.83 -23.79 -11.35
C ASP A 46 -19.21 -23.08 -11.34
N ALA A 47 -19.35 -22.03 -10.54
CA ALA A 47 -20.55 -21.18 -10.50
C ALA A 47 -20.69 -20.29 -11.74
N VAL A 48 -19.65 -20.15 -12.56
CA VAL A 48 -19.63 -19.36 -13.79
C VAL A 48 -19.62 -20.30 -15.00
N ARG A 49 -20.79 -20.55 -15.61
CA ARG A 49 -20.89 -21.37 -16.84
C ARG A 49 -20.62 -20.51 -18.09
N GLY A 50 -19.66 -20.92 -18.92
CA GLY A 50 -19.40 -20.35 -20.26
C GLY A 50 -18.20 -19.40 -20.34
N VAL A 51 -17.74 -19.11 -21.57
CA VAL A 51 -16.64 -18.17 -21.85
C VAL A 51 -17.12 -16.73 -21.58
N GLN A 52 -16.53 -16.06 -20.60
CA GLN A 52 -16.83 -14.66 -20.33
C GLN A 52 -16.04 -13.73 -21.27
N PRO A 53 -16.65 -12.64 -21.79
CA PRO A 53 -15.90 -11.61 -22.50
C PRO A 53 -14.79 -11.04 -21.62
N SER A 54 -13.66 -10.65 -22.24
CA SER A 54 -12.50 -10.14 -21.52
C SER A 54 -12.88 -8.99 -20.55
N GLY A 55 -12.42 -9.10 -19.31
CA GLY A 55 -12.65 -8.16 -18.20
C GLY A 55 -13.99 -8.28 -17.47
N THR A 56 -14.89 -9.15 -17.92
CA THR A 56 -16.23 -9.32 -17.32
C THR A 56 -16.15 -10.10 -16.00
N ARG A 57 -17.05 -9.77 -15.06
CA ARG A 57 -17.20 -10.47 -13.78
C ARG A 57 -18.66 -10.83 -13.52
N ARG A 58 -18.92 -12.06 -13.06
CA ARG A 58 -20.24 -12.51 -12.64
C ARG A 58 -20.52 -12.08 -11.21
N LEU A 59 -21.65 -11.40 -11.01
CA LEU A 59 -22.11 -10.91 -9.70
C LEU A 59 -23.48 -11.44 -9.35
N ARG A 60 -23.74 -11.59 -8.05
CA ARG A 60 -25.03 -11.92 -7.46
C ARG A 60 -25.41 -10.90 -6.40
N ALA A 61 -26.70 -10.58 -6.31
CA ALA A 61 -27.26 -9.86 -5.17
C ALA A 61 -28.66 -10.37 -4.84
N ARG A 62 -29.11 -10.12 -3.61
CA ARG A 62 -30.50 -10.34 -3.18
C ARG A 62 -31.17 -8.99 -2.98
N HIS A 63 -32.23 -8.73 -3.73
CA HIS A 63 -32.99 -7.49 -3.63
C HIS A 63 -34.48 -7.78 -3.58
N LEU A 64 -35.17 -7.28 -2.55
CA LEU A 64 -36.62 -7.48 -2.35
C LEU A 64 -37.04 -8.97 -2.44
N GLY A 65 -36.23 -9.85 -1.87
CA GLY A 65 -36.46 -11.31 -1.91
C GLY A 65 -36.10 -12.00 -3.23
N LEU A 66 -35.76 -11.25 -4.28
CA LEU A 66 -35.33 -11.79 -5.57
C LEU A 66 -33.81 -11.97 -5.61
N VAL A 67 -33.37 -13.10 -6.16
CA VAL A 67 -31.97 -13.32 -6.52
C VAL A 67 -31.74 -12.75 -7.92
N ILE A 68 -30.78 -11.84 -8.03
CA ILE A 68 -30.40 -11.16 -9.27
C ILE A 68 -28.94 -11.52 -9.57
N GLU A 69 -28.68 -11.91 -10.82
CA GLU A 69 -27.34 -12.27 -11.28
C GLU A 69 -27.03 -11.59 -12.61
N TRP A 70 -25.82 -11.04 -12.74
CA TRP A 70 -25.39 -10.32 -13.94
C TRP A 70 -23.90 -10.44 -14.22
N ASP A 71 -23.54 -10.10 -15.45
CA ASP A 71 -22.18 -9.96 -15.96
C ASP A 71 -21.92 -8.47 -15.97
N GLU A 72 -20.99 -8.03 -15.14
CA GLU A 72 -20.53 -6.66 -15.11
C GLU A 72 -19.32 -6.51 -16.03
N ARG A 73 -19.46 -5.68 -17.06
CA ARG A 73 -18.31 -5.30 -17.90
C ARG A 73 -17.40 -4.34 -17.14
N PRO A 74 -16.10 -4.25 -17.50
CA PRO A 74 -15.22 -3.22 -16.98
C PRO A 74 -15.88 -1.84 -17.10
N PHE A 75 -15.74 -1.03 -16.05
CA PHE A 75 -16.21 0.35 -16.10
C PHE A 75 -15.43 1.13 -17.15
N ASP A 76 -16.10 2.05 -17.81
CA ASP A 76 -15.44 3.10 -18.57
C ASP A 76 -15.39 4.34 -17.70
N TRP A 77 -14.25 5.03 -17.62
CA TRP A 77 -14.18 6.32 -16.94
C TRP A 77 -13.05 7.20 -17.43
N VAL A 78 -13.21 8.50 -17.17
CA VAL A 78 -12.20 9.54 -17.36
C VAL A 78 -12.28 10.45 -16.15
N VAL A 79 -11.22 10.53 -15.35
CA VAL A 79 -11.15 11.43 -14.19
C VAL A 79 -11.04 12.89 -14.65
N PRO A 80 -11.75 13.86 -14.03
CA PRO A 80 -12.87 13.75 -13.08
C PRO A 80 -14.25 13.83 -13.77
N ARG A 81 -14.33 13.46 -15.04
CA ARG A 81 -15.39 13.84 -15.97
C ARG A 81 -16.55 12.87 -16.03
N SER A 82 -16.27 11.57 -16.11
CA SER A 82 -17.35 10.60 -16.34
C SER A 82 -16.99 9.19 -15.92
N PHE A 83 -18.00 8.41 -15.58
CA PHE A 83 -17.89 6.95 -15.51
C PHE A 83 -19.16 6.26 -15.99
N GLY A 84 -19.06 5.02 -16.42
CA GLY A 84 -20.19 4.23 -16.86
C GLY A 84 -19.95 2.74 -16.72
N VAL A 85 -21.04 1.98 -16.66
CA VAL A 85 -21.02 0.53 -16.53
C VAL A 85 -22.17 -0.08 -17.32
N ILE A 86 -21.90 -1.27 -17.89
CA ILE A 86 -22.90 -2.10 -18.56
C ILE A 86 -23.03 -3.41 -17.80
N ARG A 87 -24.25 -3.71 -17.36
CA ARG A 87 -24.60 -4.95 -16.66
C ARG A 87 -25.54 -5.77 -17.54
N ARG A 88 -25.15 -7.01 -17.85
CA ARG A 88 -25.98 -7.97 -18.59
C ARG A 88 -26.48 -9.05 -17.64
N PHE A 89 -27.77 -9.05 -17.37
CA PHE A 89 -28.39 -9.91 -16.38
C PHE A 89 -28.68 -11.29 -16.96
N THR A 90 -28.23 -12.32 -16.26
CA THR A 90 -28.60 -13.72 -16.53
C THR A 90 -29.84 -14.12 -15.74
N ARG A 91 -30.08 -13.45 -14.60
CA ARG A 91 -31.26 -13.66 -13.76
C ARG A 91 -31.74 -12.32 -13.20
N GLY A 92 -33.02 -12.02 -13.38
CA GLY A 92 -33.64 -10.82 -12.83
C GLY A 92 -34.72 -10.22 -13.75
N PRO A 93 -35.28 -9.06 -13.37
CA PRO A 93 -36.35 -8.40 -14.13
C PRO A 93 -35.90 -7.71 -15.43
N PHE A 94 -34.58 -7.50 -15.59
CA PHE A 94 -33.98 -6.85 -16.75
C PHE A 94 -33.01 -7.80 -17.44
N THR A 95 -32.73 -7.60 -18.73
CA THR A 95 -31.65 -8.27 -19.47
C THR A 95 -30.40 -7.40 -19.53
N VAL A 96 -30.56 -6.08 -19.63
CA VAL A 96 -29.47 -5.12 -19.66
C VAL A 96 -29.83 -3.90 -18.83
N ILE A 97 -28.87 -3.44 -18.02
CA ILE A 97 -28.87 -2.09 -17.46
C ILE A 97 -27.55 -1.43 -17.83
N ARG A 98 -27.62 -0.27 -18.48
CA ARG A 98 -26.47 0.61 -18.72
C ARG A 98 -26.65 1.85 -17.88
N ALA A 99 -25.57 2.31 -17.24
CA ALA A 99 -25.55 3.56 -16.49
C ALA A 99 -24.35 4.39 -16.93
N ARG A 100 -24.52 5.71 -17.01
CA ARG A 100 -23.48 6.68 -17.29
C ARG A 100 -23.68 7.92 -16.42
N CYS A 101 -22.62 8.37 -15.77
CA CYS A 101 -22.58 9.61 -15.01
C CYS A 101 -21.54 10.53 -15.65
N ASP A 102 -21.95 11.76 -15.98
CA ASP A 102 -21.09 12.80 -16.52
C ASP A 102 -21.13 14.03 -15.59
N LEU A 103 -19.96 14.62 -15.34
CA LEU A 103 -19.76 15.83 -14.55
C LEU A 103 -19.20 16.92 -15.46
N THR A 104 -20.01 17.92 -15.78
CA THR A 104 -19.60 19.08 -16.58
C THR A 104 -19.47 20.32 -15.69
N PRO A 105 -18.35 21.07 -15.77
CA PRO A 105 -18.22 22.34 -15.07
C PRO A 105 -19.33 23.29 -15.51
N SER A 106 -19.98 23.93 -14.54
CA SER A 106 -20.92 25.01 -14.78
C SER A 106 -20.17 26.35 -14.78
N GLY A 107 -20.70 27.35 -15.50
CA GLY A 107 -20.05 28.67 -15.65
C GLY A 107 -19.88 29.46 -14.36
N ASP A 108 -20.56 29.05 -13.29
CA ASP A 108 -20.49 29.61 -11.93
C ASP A 108 -19.48 28.89 -11.02
N GLY A 109 -18.68 27.98 -11.56
CA GLY A 109 -17.72 27.17 -10.80
C GLY A 109 -18.30 25.89 -10.19
N GLY A 110 -19.60 25.66 -10.36
CA GLY A 110 -20.29 24.44 -9.94
C GLY A 110 -20.17 23.28 -10.94
N THR A 111 -21.03 22.29 -10.78
CA THR A 111 -21.10 21.11 -11.65
C THR A 111 -22.53 20.82 -12.07
N GLU A 112 -22.73 20.59 -13.36
CA GLU A 112 -23.92 19.93 -13.87
C GLU A 112 -23.64 18.42 -13.93
N LEU A 113 -24.25 17.66 -13.03
CA LEU A 113 -24.14 16.22 -12.98
C LEU A 113 -25.31 15.63 -13.75
N ARG A 114 -25.02 14.88 -14.82
CA ARG A 114 -26.00 14.14 -15.61
C ARG A 114 -25.84 12.65 -15.34
N TYR A 115 -26.92 11.97 -14.98
CA TYR A 115 -26.95 10.52 -14.76
C TYR A 115 -27.99 9.89 -15.69
N GLN A 116 -27.51 9.07 -16.60
CA GLN A 116 -28.30 8.41 -17.63
C GLN A 116 -28.35 6.92 -17.36
N THR A 117 -29.54 6.34 -17.51
CA THR A 117 -29.77 4.91 -17.33
C THR A 117 -30.65 4.35 -18.43
N TRP A 118 -30.23 3.23 -19.01
CA TRP A 118 -30.97 2.49 -20.02
C TRP A 118 -31.31 1.10 -19.49
N PHE A 119 -32.57 0.72 -19.59
CA PHE A 119 -33.10 -0.55 -19.11
C PHE A 119 -33.72 -1.32 -20.26
N ILE A 120 -33.37 -2.60 -20.39
CA ILE A 120 -34.04 -3.52 -21.30
C ILE A 120 -34.77 -4.57 -20.45
N PRO A 121 -36.11 -4.62 -20.44
CA PRO A 121 -36.86 -5.59 -19.66
C PRO A 121 -36.62 -7.04 -20.13
N ALA A 122 -36.54 -7.97 -19.18
CA ALA A 122 -36.50 -9.40 -19.49
C ALA A 122 -37.90 -10.02 -19.66
N GLY A 123 -38.93 -9.36 -19.15
CA GLY A 123 -40.28 -9.89 -19.11
C GLY A 123 -41.33 -8.86 -18.65
N PRO A 124 -42.58 -9.31 -18.46
CA PRO A 124 -43.69 -8.45 -18.02
C PRO A 124 -43.41 -7.75 -16.69
N LEU A 125 -42.72 -8.41 -15.75
CA LEU A 125 -42.38 -7.85 -14.44
C LEU A 125 -41.49 -6.60 -14.56
N GLY A 126 -40.40 -6.69 -15.33
CA GLY A 126 -39.50 -5.55 -15.55
C GLY A 126 -40.17 -4.43 -16.34
N TRP A 127 -40.99 -4.79 -17.34
CA TRP A 127 -41.75 -3.83 -18.13
C TRP A 127 -42.76 -3.07 -17.26
N LEU A 128 -43.48 -3.78 -16.40
CA LEU A 128 -44.44 -3.19 -15.46
C LEU A 128 -43.73 -2.30 -14.44
N ALA A 129 -42.62 -2.75 -13.86
CA ALA A 129 -41.82 -1.98 -12.90
C ALA A 129 -41.40 -0.61 -13.46
N LEU A 130 -40.99 -0.55 -14.73
CA LEU A 130 -40.65 0.71 -15.39
C LEU A 130 -41.89 1.61 -15.59
N ARG A 131 -43.01 1.04 -16.05
CA ARG A 131 -44.29 1.74 -16.30
C ARG A 131 -44.89 2.37 -15.04
N VAL A 132 -44.81 1.69 -13.89
CA VAL A 132 -45.35 2.19 -12.61
C VAL A 132 -44.40 3.14 -11.88
N GLY A 133 -43.29 3.55 -12.52
CA GLY A 133 -42.36 4.52 -11.94
C GLY A 133 -41.44 3.96 -10.85
N ALA A 134 -41.26 2.65 -10.74
CA ALA A 134 -40.37 2.06 -9.73
C ALA A 134 -38.93 2.61 -9.86
N HIS A 135 -38.50 2.94 -11.08
CA HIS A 135 -37.21 3.56 -11.35
C HIS A 135 -37.04 4.94 -10.68
N HIS A 136 -38.11 5.71 -10.48
CA HIS A 136 -38.05 6.96 -9.74
C HIS A 136 -37.82 6.72 -8.23
N LEU A 137 -38.54 5.75 -7.65
CA LEU A 137 -38.43 5.42 -6.24
C LEU A 137 -37.10 4.75 -5.90
N GLN A 138 -36.62 3.83 -6.75
CA GLN A 138 -35.41 3.05 -6.52
C GLN A 138 -34.11 3.77 -6.89
N PHE A 139 -34.16 4.75 -7.82
CA PHE A 139 -32.97 5.44 -8.30
C PHE A 139 -33.08 6.96 -8.11
N ARG A 140 -34.04 7.63 -8.76
CA ARG A 140 -34.10 9.12 -8.78
C ARG A 140 -34.14 9.77 -7.40
N LEU A 141 -34.96 9.26 -6.48
CA LEU A 141 -35.11 9.84 -5.13
C LEU A 141 -33.88 9.59 -4.25
N PRO A 142 -33.34 8.36 -4.13
CA PRO A 142 -32.06 8.14 -3.44
C PRO A 142 -30.92 8.97 -4.03
N PHE A 143 -30.81 9.03 -5.36
CA PHE A 143 -29.72 9.74 -6.03
C PHE A 143 -29.74 11.23 -5.72
N ASP A 144 -30.93 11.85 -5.70
CA ASP A 144 -31.09 13.25 -5.32
C ASP A 144 -30.55 13.53 -3.92
N ARG A 145 -30.95 12.70 -2.95
CA ARG A 145 -30.53 12.81 -1.56
C ARG A 145 -29.02 12.66 -1.43
N VAL A 146 -28.45 11.65 -2.08
CA VAL A 146 -27.02 11.33 -2.00
C VAL A 146 -26.17 12.39 -2.70
N PHE A 147 -26.51 12.81 -3.92
CA PHE A 147 -25.73 13.84 -4.63
C PHE A 147 -25.78 15.20 -3.94
N ARG A 148 -26.93 15.61 -3.39
CA ARG A 148 -27.00 16.85 -2.58
C ARG A 148 -26.16 16.75 -1.31
N ARG A 149 -26.15 15.59 -0.65
CA ARG A 149 -25.27 15.34 0.50
C ARG A 149 -23.80 15.42 0.10
N TYR A 150 -23.42 14.82 -1.02
CA TYR A 150 -22.04 14.85 -1.52
C TYR A 150 -21.60 16.26 -1.90
N ASP A 151 -22.50 17.07 -2.48
CA ASP A 151 -22.22 18.49 -2.76
C ASP A 151 -21.97 19.30 -1.47
N GLN A 152 -22.76 19.05 -0.42
CA GLN A 152 -22.51 19.69 0.89
C GLN A 152 -21.17 19.26 1.51
N LEU A 153 -20.77 18.00 1.35
CA LEU A 153 -19.51 17.47 1.85
C LEU A 153 -18.31 18.04 1.07
N ALA A 154 -18.40 18.05 -0.26
CA ALA A 154 -17.39 18.61 -1.15
C ALA A 154 -17.15 20.10 -0.84
N GLY A 155 -18.23 20.88 -0.61
CA GLY A 155 -18.13 22.31 -0.31
C GLY A 155 -17.47 22.67 1.03
N ARG A 156 -17.33 21.72 1.96
CA ARG A 156 -16.66 21.96 3.26
C ARG A 156 -15.27 21.30 3.33
N ALA A 157 -14.75 20.78 2.21
CA ALA A 157 -13.53 19.96 2.15
C ALA A 157 -13.54 18.79 3.16
N VAL A 158 -14.74 18.23 3.41
CA VAL A 158 -14.93 17.15 4.38
C VAL A 158 -14.19 15.89 3.92
N ARG A 159 -13.43 15.26 4.82
CA ARG A 159 -12.66 14.04 4.55
C ARG A 159 -13.58 12.82 4.61
N LYS A 160 -13.17 11.69 4.03
CA LYS A 160 -14.01 10.47 4.02
C LYS A 160 -14.34 9.99 5.44
N SER A 161 -13.42 10.18 6.39
CA SER A 161 -13.62 9.82 7.80
C SER A 161 -14.70 10.61 8.53
N ASP A 162 -15.00 11.80 8.04
CA ASP A 162 -15.95 12.72 8.67
C ASP A 162 -17.39 12.36 8.28
N ILE A 163 -17.57 11.37 7.39
CA ILE A 163 -18.86 10.79 7.08
C ILE A 163 -19.26 9.89 8.26
N VAL A 164 -20.06 10.47 9.16
CA VAL A 164 -20.65 9.73 10.28
C VAL A 164 -21.80 8.86 9.77
N GLY A 165 -21.84 7.62 10.26
CA GLY A 165 -22.91 6.64 10.01
C GLY A 165 -23.53 6.14 11.31
N PRO A 166 -24.63 5.36 11.26
CA PRO A 166 -25.17 4.71 12.45
C PRO A 166 -24.12 3.76 13.04
N VAL A 167 -23.82 3.92 14.33
CA VAL A 167 -22.80 3.11 15.02
C VAL A 167 -23.46 2.14 16.00
N THR A 168 -23.09 0.87 15.90
CA THR A 168 -23.45 -0.16 16.88
C THR A 168 -22.19 -0.60 17.62
N LEU A 169 -22.09 -0.27 18.91
CA LEU A 169 -20.97 -0.67 19.76
C LEU A 169 -21.28 -1.97 20.50
N ALA A 170 -20.25 -2.74 20.82
CA ALA A 170 -20.39 -3.91 21.67
C ALA A 170 -20.71 -3.51 23.13
N GLY A 171 -21.35 -4.40 23.89
CA GLY A 171 -21.61 -4.18 25.31
C GLY A 171 -20.31 -3.96 26.09
N GLY A 172 -20.24 -2.87 26.86
CA GLY A 172 -19.03 -2.47 27.61
C GLY A 172 -17.92 -1.82 26.77
N ALA A 173 -18.16 -1.51 25.49
CA ALA A 173 -17.15 -0.92 24.61
C ALA A 173 -16.57 0.40 25.12
N ARG A 174 -17.40 1.26 25.74
CA ARG A 174 -16.95 2.56 26.27
C ARG A 174 -15.92 2.41 27.40
N ASP A 175 -16.17 1.50 28.34
CA ASP A 175 -15.25 1.23 29.44
C ASP A 175 -13.94 0.60 28.96
N ARG A 176 -14.02 -0.31 27.97
CA ARG A 176 -12.84 -0.85 27.29
C ARG A 176 -12.02 0.25 26.63
N VAL A 177 -12.68 1.15 25.89
CA VAL A 177 -12.02 2.27 25.20
C VAL A 177 -11.32 3.20 26.20
N GLN A 178 -11.91 3.47 27.37
CA GLN A 178 -11.25 4.28 28.41
C GLN A 178 -9.98 3.60 28.95
N SER A 179 -10.03 2.27 29.15
CA SER A 179 -8.87 1.49 29.57
C SER A 179 -7.76 1.48 28.51
N ILE A 180 -8.16 1.36 27.24
CA ILE A 180 -7.27 1.41 26.07
C ILE A 180 -6.62 2.79 25.94
N ASP A 181 -7.37 3.89 26.07
CA ASP A 181 -6.83 5.26 26.05
C ASP A 181 -5.71 5.42 27.08
N THR A 182 -5.95 4.95 28.31
CA THR A 182 -4.96 4.98 29.39
C THR A 182 -3.71 4.16 29.03
N TRP A 183 -3.90 2.96 28.47
CA TRP A 183 -2.80 2.10 28.05
C TRP A 183 -1.95 2.74 26.93
N LEU A 184 -2.59 3.30 25.90
CA LEU A 184 -1.90 3.94 24.76
C LEU A 184 -1.07 5.14 25.18
N ARG A 185 -1.60 5.96 26.09
CA ARG A 185 -0.86 7.11 26.66
C ARG A 185 0.36 6.65 27.44
N ARG A 186 0.25 5.56 28.23
CA ARG A 186 1.38 4.95 28.95
C ARG A 186 2.42 4.34 28.00
N ALA A 187 1.99 3.82 26.86
CA ALA A 187 2.86 3.35 25.78
C ALA A 187 3.51 4.49 24.96
N GLY A 188 3.46 5.73 25.44
CA GLY A 188 4.10 6.90 24.82
C GLY A 188 3.43 7.38 23.53
N GLN A 189 2.20 6.96 23.24
CA GLN A 189 1.51 7.38 22.02
C GLN A 189 1.02 8.84 22.13
N PRO A 190 1.12 9.65 21.05
CA PRO A 190 0.72 11.06 21.11
C PRO A 190 -0.77 11.23 21.49
N PRO A 191 -1.09 11.96 22.58
CA PRO A 191 -2.46 12.18 23.06
C PRO A 191 -3.48 12.60 21.99
N GLU A 192 -3.05 13.47 21.08
CA GLU A 192 -3.88 13.98 19.98
C GLU A 192 -4.26 12.86 18.99
N LEU A 193 -3.28 12.05 18.57
CA LEU A 193 -3.52 10.95 17.63
C LEU A 193 -4.35 9.83 18.27
N VAL A 194 -4.13 9.55 19.55
CA VAL A 194 -4.97 8.61 20.32
C VAL A 194 -6.42 9.07 20.30
N GLY A 195 -6.69 10.33 20.64
CA GLY A 195 -8.05 10.89 20.61
C GLY A 195 -8.72 10.79 19.24
N ARG A 196 -7.98 11.10 18.17
CA ARG A 196 -8.47 10.96 16.78
C ARG A 196 -8.80 9.53 16.41
N LEU A 197 -7.95 8.55 16.79
CA LEU A 197 -8.22 7.13 16.52
C LEU A 197 -9.45 6.63 17.28
N LEU A 198 -9.57 6.98 18.56
CA LEU A 198 -10.72 6.57 19.38
C LEU A 198 -12.03 7.14 18.84
N SER A 199 -12.08 8.43 18.53
CA SER A 199 -13.25 9.07 17.91
C SER A 199 -13.58 8.41 16.57
N ARG A 200 -12.57 8.16 15.72
CA ARG A 200 -12.78 7.44 14.44
C ARG A 200 -13.43 6.07 14.65
N VAL A 201 -12.90 5.25 15.56
CA VAL A 201 -13.47 3.91 15.83
C VAL A 201 -14.90 3.99 16.38
N LEU A 202 -15.20 5.01 17.18
CA LEU A 202 -16.50 5.18 17.82
C LEU A 202 -17.56 5.89 16.96
N GLU A 203 -17.17 6.64 15.93
CA GLU A 203 -18.08 7.56 15.23
C GLU A 203 -18.07 7.42 13.70
N ALA A 204 -16.95 6.99 13.11
CA ALA A 204 -16.84 6.89 11.65
C ALA A 204 -17.78 5.81 11.08
N ASP A 205 -18.17 5.93 9.82
CA ASP A 205 -18.97 4.92 9.16
C ASP A 205 -18.21 3.60 8.89
N ASP A 206 -18.96 2.50 8.73
CA ASP A 206 -18.38 1.17 8.57
C ASP A 206 -17.46 1.02 7.36
N LEU A 207 -17.74 1.67 6.22
CA LEU A 207 -16.84 1.60 5.04
C LEU A 207 -15.50 2.32 5.30
N ALA A 208 -15.47 3.28 6.23
CA ALA A 208 -14.23 3.95 6.62
C ALA A 208 -13.39 3.14 7.63
N LEU A 209 -13.97 2.10 8.22
CA LEU A 209 -13.37 1.27 9.28
C LEU A 209 -13.07 -0.16 8.85
N VAL A 210 -13.80 -0.71 7.87
CA VAL A 210 -13.67 -2.10 7.41
C VAL A 210 -12.25 -2.46 6.96
N ARG A 211 -11.53 -1.46 6.43
CA ARG A 211 -10.18 -1.62 5.91
C ARG A 211 -9.40 -0.31 6.05
N MET A 212 -8.87 -0.06 7.24
CA MET A 212 -8.03 1.10 7.50
C MET A 212 -6.59 0.83 7.09
N ARG A 213 -6.06 1.74 6.27
CA ARG A 213 -4.64 1.78 5.91
C ARG A 213 -3.98 2.90 6.72
N PRO A 214 -2.99 2.62 7.59
CA PRO A 214 -2.40 3.63 8.46
C PRO A 214 -1.89 4.85 7.71
N TYR A 215 -1.28 4.68 6.53
CA TYR A 215 -0.75 5.80 5.75
C TYR A 215 -1.83 6.62 5.05
N ALA A 216 -2.92 5.99 4.60
CA ALA A 216 -4.08 6.74 4.13
C ALA A 216 -4.70 7.57 5.25
N VAL A 217 -4.77 7.03 6.47
CA VAL A 217 -5.27 7.75 7.65
C VAL A 217 -4.31 8.86 8.09
N ALA A 218 -3.00 8.64 8.00
CA ALA A 218 -1.99 9.64 8.32
C ALA A 218 -2.02 10.82 7.35
N ASP A 219 -2.06 10.55 6.04
CA ASP A 219 -2.22 11.56 4.99
C ASP A 219 -3.52 12.33 5.21
N GLU A 220 -4.61 11.61 5.52
CA GLU A 220 -5.89 12.20 5.88
C GLU A 220 -5.72 13.13 7.08
N TRP A 221 -5.02 12.74 8.14
CA TRP A 221 -4.84 13.57 9.34
C TRP A 221 -3.80 14.68 9.22
N GLY A 222 -2.99 14.70 8.15
CA GLY A 222 -1.79 15.54 8.05
C GLY A 222 -0.75 15.20 9.12
N ALA A 223 -0.67 13.92 9.51
CA ALA A 223 0.20 13.42 10.57
C ALA A 223 1.35 12.59 10.00
N ASP A 224 2.43 12.45 10.77
CA ASP A 224 3.54 11.57 10.40
C ASP A 224 3.07 10.11 10.27
N ARG A 225 3.34 9.52 9.10
CA ARG A 225 2.95 8.15 8.73
C ARG A 225 3.45 7.12 9.72
N ARG A 226 4.71 7.25 10.17
CA ARG A 226 5.35 6.32 11.09
C ARG A 226 4.70 6.36 12.48
N ARG A 227 4.36 7.54 12.98
CA ARG A 227 3.63 7.72 14.25
C ARG A 227 2.24 7.09 14.20
N VAL A 228 1.50 7.27 13.10
CA VAL A 228 0.17 6.66 12.95
C VAL A 228 0.26 5.14 12.86
N LEU A 229 1.22 4.58 12.11
CA LEU A 229 1.45 3.12 12.09
C LEU A 229 1.79 2.58 13.48
N THR A 230 2.69 3.25 14.20
CA THR A 230 3.07 2.87 15.57
C THR A 230 1.87 2.91 16.53
N LEU A 231 1.00 3.92 16.41
CA LEU A 231 -0.26 3.99 17.15
C LEU A 231 -1.18 2.81 16.83
N PHE A 232 -1.34 2.46 15.55
CA PHE A 232 -2.20 1.36 15.13
C PHE A 232 -1.72 -0.01 15.63
N LEU A 233 -0.40 -0.25 15.62
CA LEU A 233 0.20 -1.46 16.17
C LEU A 233 -0.03 -1.57 17.68
N ASN A 234 0.18 -0.47 18.41
CA ASN A 234 -0.08 -0.41 19.85
C ASN A 234 -1.58 -0.55 20.16
N ALA A 235 -2.45 0.08 19.38
CA ALA A 235 -3.90 -0.04 19.49
C ALA A 235 -4.38 -1.48 19.24
N THR A 236 -3.71 -2.21 18.35
CA THR A 236 -3.97 -3.63 18.13
C THR A 236 -3.57 -4.45 19.35
N ARG A 237 -2.38 -4.20 19.92
CA ARG A 237 -1.96 -4.86 21.17
C ARG A 237 -2.90 -4.56 22.35
N ALA A 238 -3.47 -3.35 22.39
CA ALA A 238 -4.43 -2.92 23.41
C ALA A 238 -5.84 -3.51 23.21
N GLY A 239 -6.12 -4.17 22.07
CA GLY A 239 -7.44 -4.74 21.75
C GLY A 239 -8.45 -3.73 21.21
N LEU A 240 -8.01 -2.57 20.72
CA LEU A 240 -8.88 -1.62 20.01
C LEU A 240 -9.12 -2.05 18.56
N LEU A 241 -8.06 -2.54 17.93
CA LEU A 241 -8.02 -2.91 16.52
C LEU A 241 -7.60 -4.37 16.41
N ASP A 242 -7.97 -4.97 15.29
CA ASP A 242 -7.32 -6.17 14.75
C ASP A 242 -6.63 -5.78 13.44
N PHE A 243 -5.55 -6.48 13.08
CA PHE A 243 -4.93 -6.34 11.76
C PHE A 243 -5.15 -7.57 10.90
N SER A 244 -4.97 -7.39 9.60
CA SER A 244 -4.93 -8.46 8.61
C SER A 244 -3.93 -8.16 7.51
N TRP A 245 -3.39 -9.20 6.92
CA TRP A 245 -2.49 -9.15 5.77
C TRP A 245 -3.28 -9.35 4.47
N ASP A 246 -3.40 -8.27 3.70
CA ASP A 246 -3.99 -8.28 2.37
C ASP A 246 -2.94 -8.57 1.32
N ILE A 247 -3.25 -9.46 0.38
CA ILE A 247 -2.44 -9.66 -0.83
C ILE A 247 -3.06 -8.87 -1.97
N LEU A 248 -2.35 -7.86 -2.43
CA LEU A 248 -2.71 -6.95 -3.51
C LEU A 248 -2.30 -7.52 -4.86
N CYS A 249 -3.19 -7.38 -5.84
CA CYS A 249 -2.84 -7.62 -7.24
C CYS A 249 -1.89 -6.53 -7.74
N PRO A 250 -0.76 -6.86 -8.40
CA PRO A 250 0.19 -5.85 -8.90
C PRO A 250 -0.39 -4.97 -10.02
N MET A 251 -1.51 -5.39 -10.64
CA MET A 251 -2.14 -4.66 -11.75
C MET A 251 -3.30 -3.76 -11.32
N CYS A 252 -4.18 -4.21 -10.43
CA CYS A 252 -5.32 -3.40 -9.98
C CYS A 252 -5.18 -2.88 -8.55
N ARG A 253 -4.14 -3.31 -7.81
CA ARG A 253 -3.91 -3.01 -6.39
C ARG A 253 -5.08 -3.33 -5.44
N GLY A 254 -6.03 -4.13 -5.90
CA GLY A 254 -7.13 -4.62 -5.06
C GLY A 254 -6.66 -5.81 -4.24
N ALA A 255 -7.10 -5.92 -3.00
CA ALA A 255 -6.89 -7.10 -2.17
C ALA A 255 -7.59 -8.33 -2.81
N LYS A 256 -6.89 -9.47 -2.86
CA LYS A 256 -7.37 -10.74 -3.42
C LYS A 256 -7.53 -11.82 -2.35
N SER A 257 -6.71 -11.75 -1.31
CA SER A 257 -6.89 -12.53 -0.10
C SER A 257 -6.61 -11.66 1.11
N THR A 258 -7.35 -11.88 2.19
CA THR A 258 -7.12 -11.25 3.49
C THR A 258 -6.82 -12.35 4.50
N ASN A 259 -5.72 -12.20 5.22
CA ASN A 259 -5.16 -13.25 6.08
C ASN A 259 -4.96 -12.72 7.49
N ALA A 260 -5.31 -13.49 8.52
CA ALA A 260 -5.17 -13.04 9.91
C ALA A 260 -3.71 -13.03 10.40
N SER A 261 -2.83 -13.82 9.77
CA SER A 261 -1.42 -13.93 10.17
C SER A 261 -0.51 -14.13 8.95
N LEU A 262 0.78 -13.81 9.10
CA LEU A 262 1.81 -14.13 8.10
C LEU A 262 1.85 -15.63 7.78
N SER A 263 1.56 -16.49 8.76
CA SER A 263 1.58 -17.94 8.57
C SER A 263 0.52 -18.40 7.58
N SER A 264 -0.60 -17.68 7.43
CA SER A 264 -1.67 -18.09 6.51
C SER A 264 -1.50 -17.56 5.09
N LEU A 265 -0.44 -16.81 4.79
CA LEU A 265 -0.22 -16.24 3.47
C LEU A 265 -0.02 -17.33 2.41
N PRO A 266 -0.75 -17.30 1.28
CA PRO A 266 -0.44 -18.14 0.13
C PRO A 266 0.81 -17.66 -0.61
N ALA A 267 1.60 -18.59 -1.15
CA ALA A 267 2.76 -18.29 -1.98
C ALA A 267 2.39 -17.66 -3.33
N THR A 268 1.30 -18.15 -3.92
CA THR A 268 0.79 -17.76 -5.24
C THR A 268 -0.68 -17.40 -5.15
N VAL A 269 -1.07 -16.33 -5.85
CA VAL A 269 -2.45 -15.82 -5.86
C VAL A 269 -2.90 -15.58 -7.30
N HIS A 270 -4.13 -16.00 -7.60
CA HIS A 270 -4.82 -15.66 -8.84
C HIS A 270 -5.69 -14.41 -8.64
N CYS A 271 -5.68 -13.48 -9.59
CA CYS A 271 -6.58 -12.35 -9.60
C CYS A 271 -7.65 -12.51 -10.69
N ASP A 272 -8.89 -12.85 -10.34
CA ASP A 272 -9.98 -13.05 -11.32
C ASP A 272 -10.27 -11.79 -12.16
N ALA A 273 -10.09 -10.61 -11.55
CA ALA A 273 -10.28 -9.34 -12.21
C ALA A 273 -9.28 -9.14 -13.37
N CYS A 274 -8.00 -9.34 -13.07
CA CYS A 274 -6.90 -9.09 -14.00
C CYS A 274 -6.51 -10.32 -14.81
N GLN A 275 -7.00 -11.51 -14.44
CA GLN A 275 -6.65 -12.82 -14.97
C GLN A 275 -5.13 -13.01 -15.03
N ILE A 276 -4.47 -12.80 -13.89
CA ILE A 276 -3.05 -13.02 -13.74
C ILE A 276 -2.78 -13.86 -12.49
N ASP A 277 -1.75 -14.69 -12.59
CA ASP A 277 -1.12 -15.34 -11.45
C ASP A 277 0.13 -14.57 -11.08
N TYR A 278 0.36 -14.41 -9.78
CA TYR A 278 1.54 -13.75 -9.26
C TYR A 278 1.94 -14.35 -7.92
N THR A 279 3.22 -14.22 -7.60
CA THR A 279 3.77 -14.65 -6.32
C THR A 279 3.66 -13.54 -5.28
N SER A 280 3.39 -13.94 -4.05
CA SER A 280 3.43 -13.05 -2.90
C SER A 280 4.83 -12.45 -2.74
N ASN A 281 4.87 -11.16 -2.44
CA ASN A 281 6.09 -10.40 -2.26
C ASN A 281 5.87 -9.31 -1.20
N PHE A 282 6.72 -9.31 -0.17
CA PHE A 282 6.53 -8.49 1.03
C PHE A 282 6.56 -6.98 0.79
N ASP A 283 7.30 -6.48 -0.20
CA ASP A 283 7.40 -5.04 -0.47
C ASP A 283 6.48 -4.57 -1.61
N GLN A 284 5.85 -5.49 -2.35
CA GLN A 284 5.07 -5.18 -3.55
C GLN A 284 3.60 -5.57 -3.47
N SER A 285 3.29 -6.73 -2.87
CA SER A 285 1.93 -7.29 -2.89
C SER A 285 1.36 -7.58 -1.51
N VAL A 286 2.14 -7.65 -0.44
CA VAL A 286 1.58 -7.89 0.91
C VAL A 286 1.47 -6.58 1.68
N GLU A 287 0.24 -6.22 2.09
CA GLU A 287 -0.09 -4.99 2.82
C GLU A 287 -0.74 -5.32 4.17
N LEU A 288 -0.37 -4.58 5.22
CA LEU A 288 -1.03 -4.62 6.51
C LEU A 288 -2.20 -3.64 6.55
N THR A 289 -3.40 -4.13 6.89
CA THR A 289 -4.60 -3.32 7.10
C THR A 289 -5.21 -3.58 8.46
N PHE A 290 -6.03 -2.65 8.95
CA PHE A 290 -6.61 -2.70 10.28
C PHE A 290 -8.12 -2.52 10.24
N SER A 291 -8.81 -3.12 11.21
CA SER A 291 -10.24 -2.94 11.46
C SER A 291 -10.50 -2.88 12.96
N PRO A 292 -11.63 -2.31 13.43
CA PRO A 292 -11.96 -2.34 14.85
C PRO A 292 -12.10 -3.77 15.36
N ASN A 293 -11.59 -4.03 16.55
CA ASN A 293 -11.79 -5.33 17.20
C ASN A 293 -13.30 -5.53 17.48
N PRO A 294 -13.90 -6.68 17.14
CA PRO A 294 -15.33 -6.93 17.32
C PRO A 294 -15.82 -6.79 18.78
N ALA A 295 -14.95 -6.96 19.78
CA ALA A 295 -15.27 -6.73 21.19
C ALA A 295 -15.45 -5.25 21.55
N VAL A 296 -15.03 -4.33 20.66
CA VAL A 296 -15.32 -2.89 20.74
C VAL A 296 -16.44 -2.54 19.77
N ARG A 297 -16.27 -2.90 18.49
CA ARG A 297 -17.21 -2.58 17.41
C ARG A 297 -17.07 -3.60 16.30
N ALA A 298 -18.15 -4.34 16.01
CA ALA A 298 -18.20 -5.20 14.84
C ALA A 298 -18.47 -4.36 13.59
N VAL A 299 -17.69 -4.58 12.52
CA VAL A 299 -17.87 -3.93 11.22
C VAL A 299 -18.06 -5.01 10.17
N ALA A 300 -19.20 -5.00 9.47
CA ALA A 300 -19.48 -5.99 8.44
C ALA A 300 -18.73 -5.65 7.15
N ARG A 301 -17.98 -6.62 6.60
CA ARG A 301 -17.34 -6.49 5.28
C ARG A 301 -18.34 -6.84 4.19
N GLN A 302 -19.05 -5.82 3.72
CA GLN A 302 -19.98 -5.91 2.59
C GLN A 302 -19.39 -5.16 1.40
N GLU A 303 -19.51 -5.75 0.21
CA GLU A 303 -19.15 -5.12 -1.05
C GLU A 303 -20.42 -4.66 -1.76
N TYR A 304 -20.41 -3.48 -2.37
CA TYR A 304 -21.54 -2.91 -3.12
C TYR A 304 -21.18 -2.62 -4.59
N CYS A 305 -19.90 -2.63 -4.93
CA CYS A 305 -19.30 -2.42 -6.23
C CYS A 305 -17.85 -2.95 -6.24
N ILE A 306 -17.43 -3.59 -7.33
CA ILE A 306 -16.12 -4.26 -7.41
C ILE A 306 -15.20 -3.70 -8.51
N GLY A 307 -15.68 -2.74 -9.30
CA GLY A 307 -15.00 -2.23 -10.48
C GLY A 307 -15.00 -0.71 -10.64
N GLY A 308 -15.51 0.03 -9.67
CA GLY A 308 -15.65 1.49 -9.78
C GLY A 308 -14.32 2.27 -9.68
N PRO A 309 -14.28 3.52 -10.18
CA PRO A 309 -13.03 4.29 -10.29
C PRO A 309 -12.27 4.48 -8.98
N ARG A 310 -12.97 4.63 -7.85
CA ARG A 310 -12.30 4.86 -6.54
C ARG A 310 -11.70 3.62 -5.90
N LEU A 311 -11.99 2.41 -6.40
CA LEU A 311 -11.25 1.21 -5.99
C LEU A 311 -9.82 1.23 -6.55
N THR A 312 -9.61 1.89 -7.68
CA THR A 312 -8.32 2.00 -8.38
C THR A 312 -7.98 3.46 -8.68
N PRO A 313 -7.73 4.31 -7.66
CA PRO A 313 -7.59 5.75 -7.85
C PRO A 313 -6.37 6.17 -8.67
N HIS A 314 -5.40 5.26 -8.87
CA HIS A 314 -4.23 5.45 -9.74
C HIS A 314 -4.58 5.33 -11.22
N ILE A 315 -5.72 4.73 -11.58
CA ILE A 315 -6.20 4.62 -12.97
C ILE A 315 -7.01 5.87 -13.30
N VAL A 316 -6.42 6.78 -14.09
CA VAL A 316 -7.02 8.07 -14.46
C VAL A 316 -8.00 7.96 -15.62
N ALA A 317 -7.89 6.92 -16.44
CA ALA A 317 -8.89 6.58 -17.43
C ALA A 317 -8.90 5.08 -17.75
N GLN A 318 -10.08 4.56 -18.07
CA GLN A 318 -10.27 3.22 -18.58
C GLN A 318 -11.36 3.24 -19.65
N GLN A 319 -11.14 2.55 -20.78
CA GLN A 319 -12.13 2.49 -21.85
C GLN A 319 -12.10 1.15 -22.57
N ALA A 320 -13.26 0.51 -22.71
CA ALA A 320 -13.46 -0.61 -23.60
C ALA A 320 -13.60 -0.12 -25.06
N LEU A 321 -12.81 -0.70 -25.97
CA LEU A 321 -12.76 -0.38 -27.39
C LEU A 321 -13.06 -1.63 -28.22
N GLN A 322 -13.98 -1.51 -29.17
CA GLN A 322 -14.28 -2.54 -30.18
C GLN A 322 -13.14 -2.64 -31.22
N PRO A 323 -13.08 -3.74 -31.99
CA PRO A 323 -12.17 -3.83 -33.13
C PRO A 323 -12.34 -2.66 -34.10
N GLY A 324 -11.23 -2.00 -34.43
CA GLY A 324 -11.19 -0.82 -35.32
C GLY A 324 -11.61 0.49 -34.67
N GLU A 325 -11.96 0.51 -33.37
CA GLU A 325 -12.41 1.71 -32.68
C GLU A 325 -11.23 2.62 -32.26
N LEU A 326 -11.45 3.93 -32.35
CA LEU A 326 -10.55 4.96 -31.84
C LEU A 326 -11.18 5.67 -30.64
N GLY A 327 -10.63 5.42 -29.45
CA GLY A 327 -10.98 6.11 -28.22
C GLY A 327 -10.32 7.49 -28.14
N ARG A 328 -11.07 8.50 -27.71
CA ARG A 328 -10.56 9.86 -27.42
C ARG A 328 -10.79 10.16 -25.94
N LEU A 329 -9.71 10.23 -25.18
CA LEU A 329 -9.74 10.45 -23.74
C LEU A 329 -9.06 11.78 -23.41
N ALA A 330 -9.62 12.52 -22.47
CA ALA A 330 -9.02 13.75 -21.95
C ALA A 330 -9.01 13.72 -20.42
N PRO A 331 -8.24 12.80 -19.79
CA PRO A 331 -8.11 12.75 -18.34
C PRO A 331 -7.40 14.01 -17.83
N ALA A 332 -7.73 14.43 -16.60
CA ALA A 332 -6.95 15.43 -15.90
C ALA A 332 -5.58 14.86 -15.53
N LEU A 333 -4.59 15.06 -16.40
CA LEU A 333 -3.22 14.60 -16.22
C LEU A 333 -2.41 15.61 -15.39
N GLU A 334 -2.10 15.24 -14.15
CA GLU A 334 -1.11 15.95 -13.32
C GLU A 334 0.32 15.59 -13.77
N PRO A 335 1.32 16.46 -13.49
CA PRO A 335 2.72 16.13 -13.73
C PRO A 335 3.14 14.80 -13.09
N GLY A 336 3.96 14.05 -13.82
CA GLY A 336 4.50 12.77 -13.38
C GLY A 336 4.45 11.70 -14.46
N ARG A 337 4.77 10.48 -14.06
CA ARG A 337 4.89 9.33 -14.96
C ARG A 337 3.61 8.50 -15.04
N TYR A 338 3.25 8.12 -16.25
CA TYR A 338 2.05 7.33 -16.55
C TYR A 338 2.37 6.13 -17.42
N ARG A 339 1.43 5.20 -17.45
CA ARG A 339 1.46 4.01 -18.30
C ARG A 339 0.10 3.80 -18.95
N VAL A 340 0.14 3.44 -20.24
CA VAL A 340 -1.00 2.82 -20.93
C VAL A 340 -0.74 1.34 -21.09
N ARG A 341 -1.76 0.53 -20.81
CA ARG A 341 -1.72 -0.93 -20.96
C ARG A 341 -3.06 -1.48 -21.41
N VAL A 342 -3.03 -2.71 -21.93
CA VAL A 342 -4.25 -3.47 -22.23
C VAL A 342 -4.61 -4.35 -21.03
N LEU A 343 -5.86 -4.27 -20.56
CA LEU A 343 -6.34 -5.16 -19.50
C LEU A 343 -6.24 -6.63 -19.96
N ARG A 344 -5.76 -7.52 -19.08
CA ARG A 344 -5.60 -8.98 -19.32
C ARG A 344 -4.59 -9.38 -20.42
N THR A 345 -3.75 -8.47 -20.90
CA THR A 345 -2.64 -8.83 -21.81
C THR A 345 -1.31 -8.54 -21.14
N ALA A 346 -0.57 -9.58 -20.76
CA ALA A 346 0.75 -9.42 -20.16
C ALA A 346 1.74 -8.81 -21.17
N GLY A 347 2.63 -7.93 -20.67
CA GLY A 347 3.77 -7.40 -21.41
C GLY A 347 3.52 -6.23 -22.36
N ARG A 348 2.28 -5.95 -22.78
CA ARG A 348 1.97 -4.81 -23.68
C ARG A 348 1.65 -3.55 -22.88
N GLN A 349 2.64 -2.69 -22.77
CA GLN A 349 2.54 -1.39 -22.08
C GLN A 349 3.42 -0.35 -22.76
N GLN A 350 3.02 0.91 -22.64
CA GLN A 350 3.83 2.06 -23.03
C GLN A 350 3.79 3.10 -21.92
N THR A 351 4.94 3.60 -21.50
CA THR A 351 5.05 4.68 -20.51
C THR A 351 5.08 6.04 -21.20
N PHE A 352 4.66 7.10 -20.51
CA PHE A 352 4.82 8.48 -20.95
C PHE A 352 4.94 9.41 -19.74
N ARG A 353 5.53 10.59 -19.94
CA ARG A 353 5.70 11.63 -18.91
C ARG A 353 4.77 12.80 -19.16
N VAL A 354 4.21 13.34 -18.09
CA VAL A 354 3.45 14.58 -18.12
C VAL A 354 4.33 15.67 -17.51
N GLU A 355 4.72 16.64 -18.34
CA GLU A 355 5.68 17.68 -17.96
C GLU A 355 5.13 19.05 -18.38
N PRO A 356 5.11 20.07 -17.50
CA PRO A 356 4.60 21.40 -17.84
C PRO A 356 5.28 22.05 -19.06
N ALA A 357 6.55 21.72 -19.31
CA ALA A 357 7.34 22.26 -20.42
C ALA A 357 7.11 21.55 -21.76
N ALA A 358 6.39 20.41 -21.77
CA ALA A 358 6.12 19.66 -22.99
C ALA A 358 5.06 20.36 -23.87
N LYS A 359 4.99 19.99 -25.15
CA LYS A 359 4.02 20.58 -26.07
C LYS A 359 2.59 20.09 -25.76
N ALA A 360 1.64 21.03 -25.80
CA ALA A 360 0.23 20.68 -25.83
C ALA A 360 -0.09 19.89 -27.11
N GLY A 361 -0.99 18.91 -27.01
CA GLY A 361 -1.35 18.08 -28.14
C GLY A 361 -2.09 16.82 -27.73
N VAL A 362 -2.03 15.84 -28.62
CA VAL A 362 -2.66 14.53 -28.45
C VAL A 362 -1.58 13.45 -28.56
N LEU A 363 -1.54 12.55 -27.58
CA LEU A 363 -0.71 11.34 -27.67
C LEU A 363 -1.51 10.23 -28.34
N ALA A 364 -1.09 9.85 -29.55
CA ALA A 364 -1.65 8.71 -30.26
C ALA A 364 -0.99 7.42 -29.81
N LEU A 365 -1.80 6.42 -29.47
CA LEU A 365 -1.40 5.11 -28.97
C LEU A 365 -2.16 4.03 -29.73
N ASP A 366 -1.45 2.97 -30.11
CA ASP A 366 -2.02 1.78 -30.73
C ASP A 366 -1.90 0.61 -29.75
N LEU A 367 -3.02 0.05 -29.30
CA LEU A 367 -3.02 -1.05 -28.34
C LEU A 367 -2.36 -2.34 -28.89
N ASP A 368 -2.20 -2.44 -30.21
CA ASP A 368 -1.52 -3.54 -30.89
C ASP A 368 -0.02 -3.30 -31.09
N ALA A 369 0.42 -2.05 -30.99
CA ALA A 369 1.79 -1.63 -31.27
C ALA A 369 2.29 -0.60 -30.23
N LEU A 370 2.01 -0.85 -28.94
CA LEU A 370 2.51 -0.02 -27.83
C LEU A 370 4.04 -0.01 -27.83
N ALA A 371 4.63 1.18 -27.92
CA ALA A 371 6.07 1.36 -28.03
C ALA A 371 6.77 1.31 -26.67
N THR A 372 8.08 1.04 -26.67
CA THR A 372 8.92 1.08 -25.47
C THR A 372 9.39 2.48 -25.09
N GLY A 373 9.24 3.45 -25.99
CA GLY A 373 9.63 4.84 -25.76
C GLY A 373 8.76 5.55 -24.73
N GLU A 374 9.33 6.57 -24.09
CA GLU A 374 8.67 7.35 -23.03
C GLU A 374 8.50 8.82 -23.46
N PRO A 375 7.52 9.14 -24.33
CA PRO A 375 7.28 10.50 -24.80
C PRO A 375 6.81 11.41 -23.65
N ALA A 376 7.09 12.71 -23.78
CA ALA A 376 6.62 13.74 -22.85
C ALA A 376 5.44 14.53 -23.45
N VAL A 377 4.41 14.81 -22.64
CA VAL A 377 3.20 15.55 -23.03
C VAL A 377 2.84 16.62 -21.99
N ALA A 378 2.17 17.70 -22.43
CA ALA A 378 1.74 18.75 -21.51
C ALA A 378 0.59 18.28 -20.58
N PRO A 379 0.42 18.89 -19.38
CA PRO A 379 -0.77 18.73 -18.57
C PRO A 379 -2.03 19.07 -19.38
N GLY A 380 -3.00 18.15 -19.40
CA GLY A 380 -4.23 18.28 -20.20
C GLY A 380 -4.13 17.81 -21.66
N ALA A 381 -3.02 17.20 -22.07
CA ALA A 381 -2.94 16.52 -23.36
C ALA A 381 -4.03 15.45 -23.51
N GLY A 382 -4.64 15.41 -24.70
CA GLY A 382 -5.58 14.35 -25.05
C GLY A 382 -4.85 13.04 -25.34
N LEU A 383 -5.54 11.92 -25.19
CA LEU A 383 -5.07 10.59 -25.57
C LEU A 383 -5.98 10.04 -26.67
N GLU A 384 -5.39 9.65 -27.78
CA GLU A 384 -6.05 8.93 -28.86
C GLU A 384 -5.59 7.47 -28.81
N ILE A 385 -6.48 6.56 -28.41
CA ILE A 385 -6.14 5.16 -28.21
C ILE A 385 -6.90 4.32 -29.22
N ALA A 386 -6.18 3.71 -30.16
CA ALA A 386 -6.74 2.85 -31.20
C ALA A 386 -6.68 1.37 -30.79
N ASN A 387 -7.76 0.64 -31.05
CA ASN A 387 -7.76 -0.82 -31.07
C ASN A 387 -7.78 -1.31 -32.53
N ARG A 388 -6.62 -1.62 -33.10
CA ARG A 388 -6.52 -2.10 -34.50
C ARG A 388 -6.62 -3.63 -34.61
N GLY A 389 -6.63 -4.32 -33.49
CA GLY A 389 -6.76 -5.77 -33.41
C GLY A 389 -8.17 -6.27 -33.75
N ALA A 390 -8.29 -7.58 -33.87
CA ALA A 390 -9.53 -8.27 -34.21
C ALA A 390 -10.47 -8.50 -33.01
N GLU A 391 -10.03 -8.20 -31.79
CA GLU A 391 -10.76 -8.48 -30.56
C GLU A 391 -11.04 -7.20 -29.76
N PRO A 392 -12.15 -7.12 -29.01
CA PRO A 392 -12.39 -6.03 -28.08
C PRO A 392 -11.28 -5.95 -27.02
N ARG A 393 -10.81 -4.74 -26.71
CA ARG A 393 -9.76 -4.50 -25.72
C ARG A 393 -10.16 -3.42 -24.74
N VAL A 394 -9.57 -3.45 -23.55
CA VAL A 394 -9.77 -2.39 -22.55
C VAL A 394 -8.46 -1.67 -22.35
N ALA A 395 -8.42 -0.41 -22.78
CA ALA A 395 -7.31 0.49 -22.51
C ALA A 395 -7.36 0.94 -21.06
N VAL A 396 -6.23 0.89 -20.36
CA VAL A 396 -6.08 1.39 -19.00
C VAL A 396 -4.94 2.41 -18.99
N VAL A 397 -5.24 3.62 -18.53
CA VAL A 397 -4.28 4.70 -18.33
C VAL A 397 -4.11 4.92 -16.85
N GLU A 398 -2.92 4.67 -16.34
CA GLU A 398 -2.64 4.74 -14.90
C GLU A 398 -1.38 5.54 -14.61
N ARG A 399 -1.42 6.26 -13.49
CA ARG A 399 -0.28 6.97 -12.96
C ARG A 399 0.62 5.98 -12.23
N LEU A 400 1.91 6.00 -12.55
CA LEU A 400 2.92 5.16 -11.90
C LEU A 400 3.41 5.79 -10.59
N GLU A 401 3.39 7.12 -10.53
CA GLU A 401 3.83 7.90 -9.38
C GLU A 401 2.63 8.36 -8.57
N GLY A 402 2.60 8.02 -7.29
CA GLY A 402 1.56 8.47 -6.37
C GLY A 402 1.96 8.11 -4.95
N ALA A 403 1.36 8.79 -3.97
CA ALA A 403 1.55 8.45 -2.57
C ALA A 403 1.15 6.99 -2.36
N ASP A 404 2.12 6.09 -2.32
CA ASP A 404 1.86 4.72 -1.91
C ASP A 404 1.38 4.79 -0.46
N GLN A 405 0.10 4.53 -0.27
CA GLN A 405 -0.56 4.50 1.02
C GLN A 405 -0.56 3.10 1.62
N SER A 406 0.10 2.15 0.95
CA SER A 406 0.26 0.82 1.48
C SER A 406 1.31 0.78 2.57
N THR A 407 0.98 0.02 3.60
CA THR A 407 1.90 -0.32 4.68
C THR A 407 2.37 -1.74 4.39
N THR A 408 3.51 -1.87 3.73
CA THR A 408 3.95 -3.17 3.18
C THR A 408 4.44 -4.11 4.28
N ALA A 409 4.39 -5.42 4.05
CA ALA A 409 4.92 -6.39 4.99
C ALA A 409 6.43 -6.22 5.20
N ALA A 410 7.19 -5.88 4.15
CA ALA A 410 8.62 -5.60 4.26
C ALA A 410 8.89 -4.44 5.23
N GLU A 411 8.09 -3.38 5.14
CA GLU A 411 8.21 -2.24 6.05
C GLU A 411 7.86 -2.62 7.47
N VAL A 412 6.68 -3.20 7.69
CA VAL A 412 6.19 -3.54 9.03
C VAL A 412 7.11 -4.53 9.73
N THR A 413 7.54 -5.58 9.02
CA THR A 413 8.41 -6.61 9.58
C THR A 413 9.84 -6.12 9.78
N SER A 414 10.23 -4.98 9.20
CA SER A 414 11.51 -4.32 9.48
C SER A 414 11.45 -3.36 10.67
N LEU A 415 10.32 -3.27 11.38
CA LEU A 415 10.17 -2.42 12.57
C LEU A 415 10.42 -3.21 13.85
N GLN A 416 11.31 -2.70 14.71
CA GLN A 416 11.58 -3.31 16.01
C GLN A 416 10.29 -3.47 16.84
N LEU A 417 9.46 -2.42 16.87
CA LEU A 417 8.18 -2.45 17.59
C LEU A 417 7.26 -3.59 17.14
N PHE A 418 7.16 -3.86 15.84
CA PHE A 418 6.29 -4.93 15.35
C PHE A 418 6.81 -6.29 15.81
N ARG A 419 8.13 -6.52 15.68
CA ARG A 419 8.79 -7.75 16.11
C ARG A 419 8.66 -7.99 17.63
N ASP A 420 8.68 -6.92 18.43
CA ASP A 420 8.52 -7.01 19.88
C ASP A 420 7.06 -7.29 20.29
N LEU A 421 6.08 -6.66 19.63
CA LEU A 421 4.66 -6.80 19.97
C LEU A 421 4.01 -8.07 19.42
N PHE A 422 4.48 -8.55 18.26
CA PHE A 422 3.86 -9.62 17.48
C PHE A 422 4.87 -10.71 17.10
N THR A 423 5.58 -11.25 18.09
CA THR A 423 6.62 -12.28 17.90
C THR A 423 6.12 -13.56 17.21
N SER A 424 4.82 -13.86 17.30
CA SER A 424 4.17 -15.01 16.65
C SER A 424 3.88 -14.79 15.16
N GLU A 425 4.05 -13.57 14.64
CA GLU A 425 3.87 -13.28 13.22
C GLU A 425 5.09 -13.77 12.44
N VAL A 426 5.02 -15.03 12.04
CA VAL A 426 6.04 -15.72 11.24
C VAL A 426 5.39 -16.42 10.06
N LEU A 427 6.19 -16.76 9.05
CA LEU A 427 5.74 -17.59 7.93
C LEU A 427 5.53 -19.05 8.36
N ARG A 428 4.76 -19.80 7.57
CA ARG A 428 4.68 -21.26 7.74
C ARG A 428 6.08 -21.88 7.61
N PRO A 429 6.41 -22.93 8.37
CA PRO A 429 7.68 -23.64 8.20
C PRO A 429 7.87 -24.10 6.75
N GLY A 430 9.04 -23.82 6.19
CA GLY A 430 9.39 -24.15 4.80
C GLY A 430 8.89 -23.15 3.74
N GLU A 431 7.99 -22.23 4.09
CA GLU A 431 7.51 -21.18 3.20
C GLU A 431 8.57 -20.08 3.03
N GLN A 432 8.71 -19.56 1.81
CA GLN A 432 9.67 -18.51 1.47
C GLN A 432 8.96 -17.45 0.65
N ILE A 433 9.01 -16.20 1.12
CA ILE A 433 8.39 -15.09 0.40
C ILE A 433 9.48 -14.12 -0.03
N SER A 434 9.49 -13.74 -1.31
CA SER A 434 10.45 -12.77 -1.83
C SER A 434 10.25 -11.40 -1.19
N VAL A 435 11.34 -10.66 -1.08
CA VAL A 435 11.35 -9.24 -0.74
C VAL A 435 12.19 -8.54 -1.82
N GLY A 436 11.57 -7.65 -2.59
CA GLY A 436 12.21 -7.01 -3.75
C GLY A 436 13.46 -6.22 -3.38
N SER A 437 13.41 -5.45 -2.30
CA SER A 437 14.60 -4.78 -1.76
C SER A 437 14.52 -4.51 -0.27
N VAL A 438 15.59 -4.85 0.46
CA VAL A 438 15.82 -4.43 1.85
C VAL A 438 17.30 -4.11 2.06
N THR A 439 17.60 -3.32 3.08
CA THR A 439 18.96 -3.06 3.53
C THR A 439 19.27 -3.97 4.71
N ILE A 440 20.30 -4.79 4.57
CA ILE A 440 20.80 -5.65 5.63
C ILE A 440 22.09 -5.06 6.18
N VAL A 441 22.17 -5.02 7.50
CA VAL A 441 23.34 -4.61 8.26
C VAL A 441 23.84 -5.79 9.06
N PHE A 442 25.13 -6.10 8.95
CA PHE A 442 25.83 -6.95 9.90
C PHE A 442 26.78 -6.12 10.72
N THR A 443 26.83 -6.39 12.01
CA THR A 443 27.83 -5.80 12.90
C THR A 443 28.60 -6.88 13.63
N ASP A 444 29.81 -6.54 14.05
CA ASP A 444 30.73 -7.42 14.76
C ASP A 444 31.54 -6.60 15.77
N LEU A 445 31.87 -7.18 16.93
CA LEU A 445 32.68 -6.51 17.94
C LEU A 445 34.15 -6.92 17.81
N LYS A 446 34.98 -6.00 17.31
CA LYS A 446 36.42 -6.23 17.22
C LYS A 446 37.03 -6.38 18.61
N GLY A 447 37.75 -7.47 18.84
CA GLY A 447 38.47 -7.75 20.08
C GLY A 447 37.65 -8.47 21.16
N SER A 448 36.39 -8.84 20.89
CA SER A 448 35.50 -9.52 21.85
C SER A 448 36.07 -10.85 22.33
N THR A 449 36.55 -11.72 21.43
CA THR A 449 37.10 -13.04 21.79
C THR A 449 38.36 -12.94 22.66
N GLN A 450 39.18 -11.90 22.45
CA GLN A 450 40.33 -11.64 23.32
C GLN A 450 39.87 -11.17 24.70
N MET A 451 38.90 -10.25 24.75
CA MET A 451 38.29 -9.77 25.99
C MET A 451 37.71 -10.93 26.82
N TYR A 452 36.96 -11.85 26.21
CA TYR A 452 36.43 -13.03 26.92
C TYR A 452 37.52 -13.86 27.60
N ARG A 453 38.68 -14.03 26.95
CA ARG A 453 39.80 -14.81 27.51
C ARG A 453 40.52 -14.11 28.66
N GLU A 454 40.58 -12.78 28.63
CA GLU A 454 41.41 -12.00 29.56
C GLU A 454 40.66 -11.57 30.83
N ILE A 455 39.38 -11.22 30.73
CA ILE A 455 38.56 -10.76 31.89
C ILE A 455 37.49 -11.76 32.33
N GLY A 456 37.40 -12.90 31.66
CA GLY A 456 36.41 -13.93 31.91
C GLY A 456 35.00 -13.58 31.40
N ASP A 457 34.13 -14.58 31.38
CA ASP A 457 32.85 -14.51 30.68
C ASP A 457 31.88 -13.48 31.27
N ALA A 458 31.73 -13.43 32.60
CA ALA A 458 30.72 -12.57 33.22
C ALA A 458 31.01 -11.05 33.06
N PRO A 459 32.24 -10.54 33.29
CA PRO A 459 32.56 -9.14 33.04
C PRO A 459 32.53 -8.77 31.55
N ALA A 460 33.00 -9.68 30.68
CA ALA A 460 32.95 -9.50 29.22
C ALA A 460 31.50 -9.39 28.71
N PHE A 461 30.61 -10.23 29.23
CA PHE A 461 29.20 -10.23 28.84
C PHE A 461 28.48 -8.92 29.16
N SER A 462 28.77 -8.30 30.31
CA SER A 462 28.19 -6.98 30.67
C SER A 462 28.53 -5.89 29.64
N ARG A 463 29.75 -5.90 29.10
CA ARG A 463 30.17 -4.97 28.03
C ARG A 463 29.43 -5.22 26.72
N VAL A 464 29.24 -6.50 26.37
CA VAL A 464 28.48 -6.90 25.18
C VAL A 464 27.00 -6.51 25.31
N LEU A 465 26.39 -6.62 26.50
CA LEU A 465 25.02 -6.17 26.72
C LEU A 465 24.87 -4.66 26.51
N THR A 466 25.78 -3.86 27.07
CA THR A 466 25.78 -2.40 26.85
C THR A 466 25.84 -2.06 25.36
N HIS A 467 26.63 -2.82 24.61
CA HIS A 467 26.74 -2.66 23.17
C HIS A 467 25.42 -2.96 22.45
N PHE A 468 24.77 -4.08 22.79
CA PHE A 468 23.47 -4.43 22.22
C PHE A 468 22.37 -3.42 22.55
N ASP A 469 22.39 -2.83 23.75
CA ASP A 469 21.41 -1.81 24.12
C ASP A 469 21.56 -0.53 23.29
N VAL A 470 22.80 -0.11 23.03
CA VAL A 470 23.08 1.01 22.11
C VAL A 470 22.57 0.68 20.71
N LEU A 471 22.94 -0.48 20.16
CA LEU A 471 22.50 -0.89 18.82
C LEU A 471 20.98 -0.97 18.72
N ARG A 472 20.31 -1.61 19.70
CA ARG A 472 18.86 -1.73 19.73
C ARG A 472 18.19 -0.36 19.70
N THR A 473 18.70 0.58 20.49
CA THR A 473 18.18 1.95 20.56
C THR A 473 18.34 2.67 19.23
N GLU A 474 19.54 2.67 18.64
CA GLU A 474 19.81 3.42 17.41
C GLU A 474 19.14 2.80 16.18
N VAL A 475 19.13 1.47 16.08
CA VAL A 475 18.44 0.73 15.01
C VAL A 475 16.94 1.02 15.07
N ALA A 476 16.32 0.93 16.26
CA ALA A 476 14.89 1.21 16.41
C ALA A 476 14.55 2.69 16.13
N ALA A 477 15.37 3.63 16.61
CA ALA A 477 15.18 5.07 16.38
C ALA A 477 15.27 5.44 14.89
N ALA A 478 16.12 4.76 14.13
CA ALA A 478 16.23 4.92 12.68
C ALA A 478 15.19 4.10 11.88
N GLY A 479 14.27 3.40 12.54
CA GLY A 479 13.19 2.67 11.89
C GLY A 479 13.57 1.29 11.34
N GLY A 480 14.68 0.71 11.79
CA GLY A 480 15.04 -0.67 11.51
C GLY A 480 14.66 -1.62 12.65
N ALA A 481 15.12 -2.86 12.52
CA ALA A 481 14.99 -3.88 13.55
C ALA A 481 16.19 -4.81 13.60
N ILE A 482 16.51 -5.29 14.80
CA ILE A 482 17.42 -6.42 14.97
C ILE A 482 16.65 -7.71 14.65
N VAL A 483 17.13 -8.44 13.65
CA VAL A 483 16.54 -9.72 13.22
C VAL A 483 16.99 -10.83 14.15
N LYS A 484 18.30 -10.93 14.37
CA LYS A 484 18.92 -11.93 15.25
C LYS A 484 20.28 -11.48 15.74
N THR A 485 20.72 -12.11 16.83
CA THR A 485 22.08 -12.00 17.37
C THR A 485 22.84 -13.30 17.08
N MET A 486 24.15 -13.20 16.86
CA MET A 486 25.05 -14.33 16.60
C MET A 486 26.30 -14.15 17.44
N GLY A 487 26.27 -14.64 18.68
CA GLY A 487 27.30 -14.29 19.67
C GLY A 487 27.23 -12.81 20.02
N ASP A 488 28.29 -12.08 19.70
CA ASP A 488 28.48 -10.63 19.86
C ASP A 488 28.14 -9.82 18.59
N ALA A 489 27.82 -10.49 17.49
CA ALA A 489 27.38 -9.89 16.24
C ALA A 489 25.85 -9.72 16.19
N ILE A 490 25.38 -8.71 15.45
CA ILE A 490 23.96 -8.57 15.13
C ILE A 490 23.74 -8.57 13.62
N MET A 491 22.56 -9.07 13.23
CA MET A 491 21.97 -8.82 11.93
C MET A 491 20.76 -7.91 12.11
N ALA A 492 20.76 -6.77 11.45
CA ALA A 492 19.64 -5.82 11.43
C ALA A 492 19.13 -5.60 10.00
N VAL A 493 17.86 -5.19 9.90
CA VAL A 493 17.17 -4.92 8.64
C VAL A 493 16.58 -3.51 8.65
N PHE A 494 16.62 -2.86 7.49
CA PHE A 494 15.98 -1.58 7.21
C PHE A 494 15.32 -1.64 5.82
N THR A 495 14.31 -0.80 5.60
CA THR A 495 13.68 -0.68 4.27
C THR A 495 14.50 0.15 3.28
N ARG A 496 15.37 1.03 3.77
CA ARG A 496 16.18 1.94 2.96
C ARG A 496 17.62 2.03 3.48
N PRO A 497 18.59 2.38 2.61
CA PRO A 497 20.00 2.44 3.01
C PRO A 497 20.35 3.58 3.96
N ALA A 498 19.88 4.81 3.71
CA ALA A 498 20.26 5.98 4.50
C ALA A 498 19.94 5.86 6.01
N PRO A 499 18.75 5.37 6.44
CA PRO A 499 18.49 5.11 7.86
C PRO A 499 19.46 4.11 8.51
N ALA A 500 19.88 3.07 7.78
CA ALA A 500 20.84 2.09 8.27
C ALA A 500 22.20 2.73 8.58
N LEU A 501 22.69 3.59 7.67
CA LEU A 501 23.94 4.34 7.87
C LEU A 501 23.84 5.26 9.09
N ARG A 502 22.75 6.02 9.22
CA ARG A 502 22.54 6.90 10.38
C ARG A 502 22.55 6.12 11.70
N ALA A 503 21.88 4.97 11.75
CA ALA A 503 21.83 4.13 12.94
C ALA A 503 23.23 3.66 13.37
N ILE A 504 24.01 3.16 12.42
CA ILE A 504 25.34 2.60 12.71
C ILE A 504 26.35 3.69 13.07
N LEU A 505 26.36 4.81 12.35
CA LEU A 505 27.23 5.95 12.67
C LEU A 505 26.90 6.56 14.04
N ALA A 506 25.61 6.64 14.39
CA ALA A 506 25.18 7.08 15.71
C ALA A 506 25.59 6.10 16.81
N ALA A 507 25.42 4.79 16.57
CA ALA A 507 25.86 3.74 17.49
C ALA A 507 27.38 3.78 17.73
N GLN A 508 28.19 3.85 16.67
CA GLN A 508 29.65 3.99 16.76
C GLN A 508 30.03 5.23 17.59
N ARG A 509 29.36 6.37 17.36
CA ARG A 509 29.58 7.61 18.13
C ARG A 509 29.24 7.42 19.61
N ARG A 510 28.08 6.84 19.92
CA ARG A 510 27.63 6.66 21.31
C ARG A 510 28.56 5.72 22.07
N LEU A 511 29.01 4.65 21.43
CA LEU A 511 29.98 3.71 22.03
C LEU A 511 31.35 4.36 22.26
N ALA A 512 31.84 5.16 21.30
CA ALA A 512 33.09 5.89 21.46
C ALA A 512 33.01 6.92 22.60
N LEU A 513 31.91 7.66 22.71
CA LEU A 513 31.69 8.61 23.82
C LEU A 513 31.59 7.91 25.18
N ALA A 514 30.87 6.79 25.25
CA ALA A 514 30.77 6.01 26.49
C ALA A 514 32.14 5.49 26.95
N ALA A 515 32.98 5.03 26.01
CA ALA A 515 34.33 4.59 26.31
C ALA A 515 35.24 5.72 26.81
N SER A 516 35.08 6.94 26.29
CA SER A 516 35.86 8.11 26.72
C SER A 516 35.39 8.71 28.05
N ALA A 517 34.09 8.69 28.33
CA ALA A 517 33.51 9.32 29.52
C ALA A 517 33.72 8.51 30.81
N ALA A 518 33.77 7.19 30.69
CA ALA A 518 34.10 6.28 31.78
C ALA A 518 35.11 5.24 31.25
N PRO A 519 36.41 5.58 31.20
CA PRO A 519 37.45 4.63 30.83
C PRO A 519 37.30 3.41 31.72
N TRP A 520 37.14 2.24 31.10
CA TRP A 520 36.98 1.01 31.86
C TRP A 520 38.27 0.73 32.62
N GLU A 521 38.16 0.65 33.95
CA GLU A 521 39.26 0.21 34.81
C GLU A 521 39.26 -1.33 34.84
N PRO A 522 40.34 -1.99 34.39
CA PRO A 522 40.44 -3.43 34.50
C PRO A 522 40.34 -3.92 35.95
N PRO A 523 39.77 -5.10 36.20
CA PRO A 523 39.89 -5.77 37.48
C PRO A 523 41.36 -5.85 37.92
N PRO A 524 41.66 -5.78 39.23
CA PRO A 524 43.02 -5.93 39.73
C PRO A 524 43.67 -7.22 39.20
N GLY A 525 44.82 -7.09 38.54
CA GLY A 525 45.56 -8.23 37.97
C GLY A 525 45.39 -8.46 36.47
N VAL A 526 44.55 -7.69 35.78
CA VAL A 526 44.42 -7.76 34.31
C VAL A 526 45.11 -6.56 33.65
N ALA A 527 46.34 -6.74 33.19
CA ALA A 527 47.07 -5.73 32.43
C ALA A 527 46.84 -5.92 30.91
N GLY A 528 46.47 -4.85 30.18
CA GLY A 528 46.53 -4.83 28.71
C GLY A 528 45.23 -4.54 27.94
N LEU A 529 44.06 -4.51 28.59
CA LEU A 529 42.78 -4.19 27.93
C LEU A 529 42.44 -2.69 28.00
N THR A 530 43.30 -1.85 27.43
CA THR A 530 43.06 -0.39 27.37
C THR A 530 42.30 0.05 26.12
N GLU A 531 42.12 -0.82 25.12
CA GLU A 531 41.41 -0.44 23.90
C GLU A 531 39.87 -0.58 24.03
N PRO A 532 39.10 0.45 23.63
CA PRO A 532 37.65 0.34 23.52
C PRO A 532 37.24 -0.74 22.53
N LEU A 533 36.17 -1.49 22.83
CA LEU A 533 35.52 -2.35 21.85
C LEU A 533 35.09 -1.49 20.64
N ARG A 534 35.49 -1.90 19.44
CA ARG A 534 35.13 -1.21 18.21
C ARG A 534 34.04 -1.96 17.47
N LEU A 535 33.05 -1.23 17.00
CA LEU A 535 31.94 -1.76 16.24
C LEU A 535 32.28 -1.79 14.75
N LYS A 536 32.54 -2.99 14.23
CA LYS A 536 32.63 -3.23 12.79
C LYS A 536 31.22 -3.30 12.21
N ALA A 537 31.04 -2.79 11.00
CA ALA A 537 29.75 -2.85 10.34
C ALA A 537 29.87 -2.92 8.81
N GLY A 538 28.98 -3.71 8.21
CA GLY A 538 28.83 -3.90 6.77
C GLY A 538 27.38 -3.72 6.34
N VAL A 539 27.14 -2.98 5.26
CA VAL A 539 25.78 -2.68 4.76
C VAL A 539 25.66 -3.00 3.28
N HIS A 540 24.60 -3.71 2.93
CA HIS A 540 24.23 -3.96 1.55
C HIS A 540 22.72 -3.86 1.35
N HIS A 541 22.30 -3.46 0.15
CA HIS A 541 20.91 -3.26 -0.22
C HIS A 541 20.58 -4.09 -1.46
N GLY A 542 19.52 -4.90 -1.39
CA GLY A 542 19.14 -5.76 -2.50
C GLY A 542 18.00 -6.73 -2.17
N PRO A 543 17.65 -7.60 -3.14
CA PRO A 543 16.58 -8.58 -2.99
C PRO A 543 16.96 -9.72 -2.04
N CYS A 544 15.99 -10.21 -1.28
CA CYS A 544 16.17 -11.38 -0.41
C CYS A 544 14.88 -12.20 -0.29
N ILE A 545 14.94 -13.27 0.50
CA ILE A 545 13.75 -14.03 0.90
C ILE A 545 13.52 -13.88 2.40
N ALA A 546 12.27 -13.68 2.80
CA ALA A 546 11.84 -13.80 4.18
C ALA A 546 11.44 -15.26 4.45
N ILE A 547 11.87 -15.81 5.57
CA ILE A 547 11.59 -17.20 5.98
C ILE A 547 11.25 -17.27 7.47
N ASN A 548 10.67 -18.39 7.89
CA ASN A 548 10.61 -18.74 9.30
C ASN A 548 11.83 -19.60 9.68
N GLN A 549 12.65 -19.11 10.61
CA GLN A 549 13.75 -19.83 11.22
C GLN A 549 13.63 -19.77 12.75
N ASN A 550 13.54 -20.94 13.40
CA ASN A 550 13.40 -21.08 14.86
C ASN A 550 12.22 -20.27 15.43
N ASP A 551 11.05 -20.38 14.78
CA ASP A 551 9.82 -19.66 15.14
C ASP A 551 9.99 -18.14 15.18
N ARG A 552 10.89 -17.63 14.32
CA ARG A 552 11.13 -16.20 14.12
C ARG A 552 11.25 -15.89 12.63
N LEU A 553 10.77 -14.71 12.27
CA LEU A 553 10.93 -14.19 10.91
C LEU A 553 12.38 -13.77 10.67
N ASP A 554 13.02 -14.36 9.66
CA ASP A 554 14.41 -14.13 9.29
C ASP A 554 14.53 -13.80 7.80
N TYR A 555 15.70 -13.30 7.37
CA TYR A 555 15.98 -13.00 5.97
C TYR A 555 17.19 -13.79 5.48
N PHE A 556 17.06 -14.38 4.29
CA PHE A 556 18.08 -15.19 3.66
C PHE A 556 18.32 -14.76 2.21
N GLY A 557 19.49 -15.12 1.68
CA GLY A 557 19.87 -14.87 0.29
C GLY A 557 21.18 -14.11 0.14
N THR A 558 21.55 -13.83 -1.11
CA THR A 558 22.81 -13.18 -1.47
C THR A 558 23.01 -11.85 -0.76
N THR A 559 21.94 -11.08 -0.54
CA THR A 559 22.03 -9.78 0.13
C THR A 559 22.51 -9.88 1.58
N ALA A 560 22.03 -10.87 2.34
CA ALA A 560 22.51 -11.10 3.70
C ALA A 560 23.97 -11.57 3.72
N ASN A 561 24.34 -12.47 2.80
CA ASN A 561 25.71 -12.97 2.67
C ASN A 561 26.70 -11.86 2.32
N LEU A 562 26.35 -10.95 1.39
CA LEU A 562 27.18 -9.81 1.01
C LEU A 562 27.37 -8.85 2.19
N ALA A 563 26.30 -8.49 2.90
CA ALA A 563 26.39 -7.61 4.07
C ALA A 563 27.32 -8.19 5.16
N ALA A 564 27.25 -9.49 5.42
CA ALA A 564 28.15 -10.17 6.34
C ALA A 564 29.62 -10.09 5.90
N ARG A 565 29.91 -10.30 4.60
CA ARG A 565 31.29 -10.18 4.06
C ARG A 565 31.82 -8.75 4.07
N LEU A 566 30.97 -7.75 3.83
CA LEU A 566 31.37 -6.35 3.97
C LEU A 566 31.73 -6.01 5.42
N CYS A 567 31.02 -6.58 6.40
CA CYS A 567 31.33 -6.38 7.82
C CYS A 567 32.72 -6.93 8.17
N GLU A 568 33.15 -8.03 7.56
CA GLU A 568 34.49 -8.61 7.75
C GLU A 568 35.62 -7.65 7.28
N LEU A 569 35.37 -6.82 6.26
CA LEU A 569 36.32 -5.83 5.75
C LEU A 569 36.45 -4.59 6.64
N SER A 570 35.49 -4.35 7.55
CA SER A 570 35.51 -3.18 8.43
C SER A 570 36.63 -3.28 9.46
N THR A 571 37.28 -2.15 9.71
CA THR A 571 38.33 -2.01 10.72
C THR A 571 37.76 -1.67 12.11
N GLY A 572 36.46 -1.35 12.18
CA GLY A 572 35.75 -0.88 13.37
C GLY A 572 35.82 0.63 13.61
N ALA A 573 36.61 1.35 12.79
CA ALA A 573 36.61 2.83 12.73
C ALA A 573 35.90 3.35 11.47
N ASP A 574 35.41 2.44 10.64
CA ASP A 574 34.72 2.68 9.38
C ASP A 574 33.41 1.91 9.32
N LEU A 575 32.59 2.26 8.33
CA LEU A 575 31.41 1.53 7.91
C LEU A 575 31.60 1.14 6.44
N VAL A 576 31.58 -0.15 6.14
CA VAL A 576 31.80 -0.63 4.76
C VAL A 576 30.46 -0.85 4.08
N VAL A 577 30.26 -0.21 2.93
CA VAL A 577 28.99 -0.30 2.17
C VAL A 577 29.24 -0.73 0.74
N SER A 578 28.30 -1.49 0.18
CA SER A 578 28.33 -1.84 -1.25
C SER A 578 28.01 -0.64 -2.15
N ASP A 579 28.37 -0.72 -3.44
CA ASP A 579 27.99 0.30 -4.43
C ASP A 579 26.47 0.56 -4.49
N SER A 580 25.64 -0.47 -4.39
CA SER A 580 24.16 -0.34 -4.35
C SER A 580 23.63 0.54 -3.20
N VAL A 581 24.39 0.66 -2.11
CA VAL A 581 24.06 1.52 -0.96
C VAL A 581 24.58 2.93 -1.21
N ARG A 582 25.79 3.05 -1.75
CA ARG A 582 26.42 4.34 -2.08
C ARG A 582 25.63 5.10 -3.17
N ALA A 583 25.12 4.38 -4.16
CA ALA A 583 24.37 4.96 -5.28
C ALA A 583 22.93 5.38 -4.92
N ASP A 584 22.48 5.13 -3.68
CA ASP A 584 21.18 5.58 -3.20
C ASP A 584 21.17 7.12 -3.05
N PRO A 585 20.17 7.83 -3.62
CA PRO A 585 20.15 9.30 -3.59
C PRO A 585 20.13 9.91 -2.19
N GLU A 586 19.53 9.25 -1.20
CA GLU A 586 19.51 9.75 0.18
C GLU A 586 20.84 9.51 0.89
N VAL A 587 21.58 8.47 0.50
CA VAL A 587 22.95 8.26 0.95
C VAL A 587 23.86 9.30 0.31
N ASP A 588 23.74 9.56 -0.98
CA ASP A 588 24.53 10.59 -1.67
C ASP A 588 24.31 11.97 -1.03
N ALA A 589 23.05 12.34 -0.75
CA ALA A 589 22.72 13.56 -0.02
C ALA A 589 23.30 13.60 1.41
N LEU A 590 23.30 12.46 2.11
CA LEU A 590 23.91 12.35 3.45
C LEU A 590 25.43 12.54 3.40
N LEU A 591 26.10 12.05 2.35
CA LEU A 591 27.55 12.19 2.18
C LEU A 591 27.97 13.57 1.69
N ALA A 592 27.11 14.23 0.90
CA ALA A 592 27.35 15.61 0.43
C ALA A 592 27.13 16.67 1.51
N ASP A 593 26.40 16.35 2.58
CA ASP A 593 26.19 17.24 3.71
C ASP A 593 27.47 17.40 4.54
N GLU A 594 28.08 18.59 4.51
CA GLU A 594 29.29 18.92 5.28
C GLU A 594 29.09 18.75 6.79
N GLU A 595 27.86 18.90 7.31
CA GLU A 595 27.56 18.69 8.73
C GLU A 595 27.63 17.21 9.14
N SER A 596 27.48 16.30 8.18
CA SER A 596 27.58 14.85 8.42
C SER A 596 28.99 14.45 8.86
N ARG A 597 30.02 15.16 8.35
CA ARG A 597 31.45 14.89 8.53
C ARG A 597 31.81 13.44 8.21
N VAL A 598 31.30 12.90 7.11
CA VAL A 598 31.57 11.52 6.68
C VAL A 598 32.32 11.53 5.35
N GLY A 599 33.57 11.07 5.33
CA GLY A 599 34.31 10.79 4.11
C GLY A 599 33.97 9.42 3.52
N CYS A 600 33.95 9.30 2.19
CA CYS A 600 33.81 8.04 1.46
C CYS A 600 35.08 7.75 0.66
N GLU A 601 35.74 6.64 0.97
CA GLU A 601 36.85 6.10 0.19
C GLU A 601 36.36 4.90 -0.61
N ILE A 602 36.42 4.99 -1.94
CA ILE A 602 35.99 3.90 -2.84
C ILE A 602 37.19 2.99 -3.11
N GLU A 603 37.00 1.69 -2.94
CA GLU A 603 37.99 0.67 -3.27
C GLU A 603 37.32 -0.55 -3.92
N ASP A 604 38.10 -1.28 -4.70
CA ASP A 604 37.71 -2.58 -5.23
C ASP A 604 38.20 -3.68 -4.29
N SER A 605 37.32 -4.62 -3.96
CA SER A 605 37.61 -5.71 -3.03
C SER A 605 37.08 -7.05 -3.53
N THR A 606 37.72 -8.13 -3.10
CA THR A 606 37.25 -9.50 -3.33
C THR A 606 36.59 -10.02 -2.06
N LEU A 607 35.40 -10.60 -2.19
CA LEU A 607 34.63 -11.10 -1.05
C LEU A 607 34.70 -12.62 -0.98
N LYS A 608 35.01 -13.16 0.20
CA LYS A 608 35.09 -14.60 0.42
C LYS A 608 33.77 -15.29 0.07
N GLY A 609 33.83 -16.28 -0.84
CA GLY A 609 32.66 -17.03 -1.32
C GLY A 609 32.07 -16.49 -2.64
N PHE A 610 32.62 -15.43 -3.20
CA PHE A 610 32.25 -14.85 -4.50
C PHE A 610 33.45 -14.90 -5.47
N ALA A 611 34.01 -16.09 -5.67
CA ALA A 611 35.24 -16.27 -6.45
C ALA A 611 35.15 -15.59 -7.84
N ASP A 612 36.23 -14.91 -8.23
CA ASP A 612 36.43 -14.21 -9.50
C ASP A 612 35.54 -12.98 -9.77
N GLN A 613 34.84 -12.47 -8.75
CA GLN A 613 34.13 -11.18 -8.83
C GLN A 613 34.81 -10.10 -7.97
N THR A 614 35.12 -8.97 -8.62
CA THR A 614 35.55 -7.74 -7.96
C THR A 614 34.31 -6.93 -7.60
N PHE A 615 34.22 -6.49 -6.35
CA PHE A 615 33.13 -5.64 -5.87
C PHE A 615 33.66 -4.26 -5.53
N THR A 616 33.03 -3.22 -6.07
CA THR A 616 33.27 -1.85 -5.64
C THR A 616 32.56 -1.61 -4.31
N VAL A 617 33.35 -1.23 -3.29
CA VAL A 617 32.89 -0.93 -1.94
C VAL A 617 33.30 0.49 -1.56
N CYS A 618 32.51 1.13 -0.69
CA CYS A 618 32.89 2.41 -0.09
C CYS A 618 33.12 2.22 1.41
N ARG A 619 34.24 2.74 1.91
CA ARG A 619 34.52 2.90 3.34
C ARG A 619 34.10 4.28 3.79
N LEU A 620 33.11 4.32 4.67
CA LEU A 620 32.64 5.54 5.30
C LEU A 620 33.38 5.76 6.62
N ARG A 621 34.05 6.90 6.76
CA ARG A 621 34.78 7.29 7.96
C ARG A 621 34.33 8.66 8.42
N ARG A 622 34.18 8.88 9.73
CA ARG A 622 33.93 10.22 10.25
C ARG A 622 35.25 11.00 10.29
N THR A 623 35.24 12.21 9.75
CA THR A 623 36.39 13.15 9.73
C THR A 623 36.42 14.05 10.95
#